data_AF-A0A6A6C8N9-F1
#
_entry.id   AF-A0A6A6C8N9-F1
#
_cell.length_a   1.000
_cell.length_b   1.000
_cell.length_c   1.000
_cell.angle_alpha   90.00
_cell.angle_beta   90.00
_cell.angle_gamma   90.00
#
_symmetry.space_group_name_H-M   'P 1'
#
loop_
_entity.id
_entity.type
_entity.pdbx_description
1 polymer ?
#
loop_
_entity_poly.entity_id
_entity_poly.type
_entity_poly.pdbx_seq_one_letter_code
_entity_poly.pdbx_strand_id
1 'polypeptide(L)'
;MTMRSYYLALTALASGLATALPQSSRYQVFTINNNFETLSNDVPLVGTVGAIGVYNLLEWNFLGGDAALKRDVTTITGVEPYTPPNIAGYGVRTALEVGTAYISSNYESSSVEYFDLYIPGQAESIRYGCNADTDSNVGIPASCEITATGYGTDGTEVAKQTFSFTSEGGLTQQMSPGAFSPDFVRLGKVEFTTSYGDILGDLGATMLDNVYTRVYQRS
;
A
#
# COMPACT_ATOMS: atom_id res chain seq x y z
N MET A 1 42.27 -29.06 -65.39
CA MET A 1 41.01 -28.39 -65.01
C MET A 1 41.21 -27.79 -63.62
N THR A 2 41.71 -26.55 -63.57
CA THR A 2 40.98 -25.33 -63.11
C THR A 2 40.51 -25.45 -61.66
N MET A 3 41.34 -25.06 -60.69
CA MET A 3 41.48 -23.70 -60.10
C MET A 3 40.25 -23.28 -59.27
N ARG A 4 40.45 -23.00 -57.97
CA ARG A 4 40.13 -21.73 -57.28
C ARG A 4 40.32 -21.85 -55.77
N SER A 5 41.39 -21.25 -55.27
CA SER A 5 41.54 -20.86 -53.87
C SER A 5 40.89 -19.48 -53.68
N TYR A 6 39.96 -19.36 -52.74
CA TYR A 6 39.35 -18.09 -52.36
C TYR A 6 40.04 -17.58 -51.08
N TYR A 7 40.71 -16.44 -51.18
CA TYR A 7 41.18 -15.66 -50.03
C TYR A 7 40.02 -14.78 -49.55
N LEU A 8 39.52 -15.03 -48.35
CA LEU A 8 38.59 -14.15 -47.64
C LEU A 8 39.42 -13.20 -46.76
N ALA A 9 39.42 -11.91 -47.12
CA ALA A 9 39.99 -10.85 -46.31
C ALA A 9 39.05 -10.50 -45.16
N LEU A 10 39.49 -10.74 -43.93
CA LEU A 10 38.77 -10.41 -42.70
C LEU A 10 39.06 -8.94 -42.34
N THR A 11 38.07 -8.06 -42.51
CA THR A 11 38.15 -6.66 -42.06
C THR A 11 37.66 -6.58 -40.62
N ALA A 12 38.57 -6.32 -39.68
CA ALA A 12 38.22 -6.07 -38.28
C ALA A 12 37.65 -4.65 -38.14
N LEU A 13 36.34 -4.53 -37.95
CA LEU A 13 35.69 -3.30 -37.49
C LEU A 13 35.93 -3.17 -35.99
N ALA A 14 36.81 -2.24 -35.59
CA ALA A 14 36.94 -1.82 -34.20
C ALA A 14 35.70 -1.01 -33.81
N SER A 15 34.70 -1.67 -33.23
CA SER A 15 33.59 -1.03 -32.55
C SER A 15 34.11 -0.40 -31.25
N GLY A 16 34.35 0.91 -31.29
CA GLY A 16 34.55 1.71 -30.08
C GLY A 16 33.29 1.66 -29.22
N LEU A 17 33.33 0.86 -28.15
CA LEU A 17 32.35 0.91 -27.07
C LEU A 17 32.46 2.29 -26.41
N ALA A 18 31.56 3.19 -26.77
CA ALA A 18 31.29 4.37 -25.96
C ALA A 18 30.76 3.86 -24.62
N THR A 19 31.63 3.81 -23.61
CA THR A 19 31.21 3.62 -22.23
C THR A 19 30.39 4.85 -21.85
N ALA A 20 29.06 4.73 -21.90
CA ALA A 20 28.16 5.72 -21.35
C ALA A 20 28.58 5.98 -19.90
N LEU A 21 28.95 7.23 -19.59
CA LEU A 21 29.16 7.65 -18.21
C LEU A 21 27.86 7.35 -17.43
N PRO A 22 27.94 6.82 -16.20
CA PRO A 22 26.75 6.56 -15.41
C PRO A 22 26.01 7.87 -15.22
N GLN A 23 24.85 8.01 -15.87
CA GLN A 23 23.90 9.07 -15.55
C GLN A 23 23.58 8.91 -14.07
N SER A 24 23.95 9.90 -13.24
CA SER A 24 23.45 9.95 -11.88
C SER A 24 21.93 10.02 -11.96
N SER A 25 21.24 8.99 -11.48
CA SER A 25 19.80 9.05 -11.39
C SER A 25 19.45 10.20 -10.45
N ARG A 26 18.53 11.07 -10.88
CA ARG A 26 18.03 12.17 -10.04
C ARG A 26 17.36 11.68 -8.75
N TYR A 27 17.08 10.37 -8.68
CA TYR A 27 16.38 9.74 -7.57
C TYR A 27 17.13 8.55 -7.01
N GLN A 28 17.02 8.37 -5.70
CA GLN A 28 17.16 7.10 -5.02
C GLN A 28 15.79 6.41 -5.02
N VAL A 29 15.76 5.15 -5.45
CA VAL A 29 14.52 4.38 -5.60
C VAL A 29 14.53 3.22 -4.63
N PHE A 30 13.51 3.13 -3.79
CA PHE A 30 13.36 2.07 -2.80
C PHE A 30 12.05 1.33 -3.04
N THR A 31 12.07 0.00 -2.90
CA THR A 31 10.84 -0.80 -2.77
C THR A 31 10.68 -1.17 -1.31
N ILE A 32 9.53 -0.82 -0.76
CA ILE A 32 9.22 -0.88 0.66
C ILE A 32 7.97 -1.75 0.82
N ASN A 33 8.03 -2.68 1.77
CA ASN A 33 6.87 -3.41 2.22
C ASN A 33 6.33 -2.76 3.51
N ASN A 34 5.11 -2.23 3.46
CA ASN A 34 4.46 -1.65 4.64
C ASN A 34 3.61 -2.72 5.34
N ASN A 35 4.28 -3.50 6.18
CA ASN A 35 3.72 -4.59 7.00
C ASN A 35 3.50 -4.19 8.48
N PHE A 36 3.80 -2.93 8.83
CA PHE A 36 3.58 -2.33 10.15
C PHE A 36 4.26 -3.02 11.34
N GLU A 37 5.15 -4.00 11.11
CA GLU A 37 5.78 -4.81 12.16
C GLU A 37 6.64 -4.00 13.15
N THR A 38 7.14 -2.85 12.69
CA THR A 38 8.03 -1.96 13.45
C THR A 38 7.28 -0.85 14.19
N LEU A 39 5.96 -0.73 14.02
CA LEU A 39 5.17 0.17 14.87
C LEU A 39 5.28 -0.34 16.31
N SER A 40 5.90 0.47 17.18
CA SER A 40 6.01 0.12 18.59
C SER A 40 4.61 0.08 19.20
N ASN A 41 4.42 -0.80 20.18
CA ASN A 41 3.18 -0.85 20.99
C ASN A 41 2.93 0.46 21.78
N ASP A 42 3.85 1.42 21.70
CA ASP A 42 3.86 2.68 22.44
C ASP A 42 3.41 3.88 21.60
N VAL A 43 2.83 3.68 20.40
CA VAL A 43 2.11 4.77 19.71
C VAL A 43 1.03 5.27 20.69
N PRO A 44 1.12 6.49 21.24
CA PRO A 44 0.30 6.89 22.37
C PRO A 44 -1.17 6.94 21.97
N LEU A 45 -1.94 5.89 22.33
CA LEU A 45 -3.39 5.88 22.26
C LEU A 45 -3.94 6.76 23.40
N VAL A 46 -3.68 8.06 23.34
CA VAL A 46 -4.35 9.02 24.22
C VAL A 46 -5.74 9.28 23.65
N GLY A 47 -6.67 8.38 23.95
CA GLY A 47 -8.12 8.60 23.91
C GLY A 47 -8.76 8.93 22.55
N THR A 48 -8.01 8.97 21.47
CA THR A 48 -8.45 9.37 20.13
C THR A 48 -7.71 8.47 19.16
N VAL A 49 -8.38 7.90 18.16
CA VAL A 49 -7.70 7.17 17.08
C VAL A 49 -6.70 8.14 16.44
N GLY A 50 -5.42 7.78 16.52
CA GLY A 50 -4.35 8.54 15.90
C GLY A 50 -4.04 7.98 14.52
N ALA A 51 -3.70 8.87 13.58
CA ALA A 51 -2.98 8.48 12.38
C ALA A 51 -1.70 7.71 12.75
N ILE A 52 -1.32 6.67 11.98
CA ILE A 52 0.02 6.06 12.03
C ILE A 52 1.11 7.14 11.89
N GLY A 53 0.82 8.22 11.14
CA GLY A 53 1.77 9.30 10.90
C GLY A 53 2.78 8.91 9.83
N VAL A 54 4.03 9.30 9.97
CA VAL A 54 5.06 8.96 8.98
C VAL A 54 5.59 7.55 9.25
N TYR A 55 5.37 6.64 8.31
CA TYR A 55 5.84 5.26 8.33
C TYR A 55 6.49 4.89 7.00
N ASN A 56 7.71 4.37 7.05
CA ASN A 56 8.55 4.06 5.89
C ASN A 56 8.53 5.16 4.80
N LEU A 57 8.81 6.41 5.20
CA LEU A 57 8.92 7.59 4.32
C LEU A 57 7.60 8.11 3.70
N LEU A 58 6.45 7.55 4.06
CA LEU A 58 5.14 8.04 3.63
C LEU A 58 4.30 8.43 4.85
N GLU A 59 3.43 9.42 4.69
CA GLU A 59 2.42 9.77 5.69
C GLU A 59 1.19 8.88 5.53
N TRP A 60 0.75 8.29 6.63
CA TRP A 60 -0.40 7.40 6.76
C TRP A 60 -1.41 8.06 7.69
N ASN A 61 -2.47 8.63 7.10
CA ASN A 61 -3.46 9.38 7.84
C ASN A 61 -4.80 8.64 7.96
N PHE A 62 -5.42 8.75 9.12
CA PHE A 62 -6.64 8.02 9.53
C PHE A 62 -6.56 6.50 9.38
N LEU A 63 -5.34 5.96 9.35
CA LEU A 63 -5.05 4.54 9.44
C LEU A 63 -4.46 4.33 10.83
N GLY A 64 -5.21 3.76 11.76
CA GLY A 64 -4.72 3.39 13.07
C GLY A 64 -3.98 2.06 12.96
N GLY A 65 -2.74 2.00 13.47
CA GLY A 65 -2.06 0.72 13.67
C GLY A 65 -2.69 0.01 14.86
N ASP A 66 -3.46 -1.06 14.65
CA ASP A 66 -3.80 -1.94 15.77
C ASP A 66 -2.56 -2.74 16.07
N ALA A 67 -1.71 -2.18 16.93
CA ALA A 67 -0.63 -2.95 17.50
C ALA A 67 -1.25 -3.96 18.44
N ALA A 68 -1.63 -5.13 17.90
CA ALA A 68 -2.41 -6.19 18.54
C ALA A 68 -2.56 -5.91 20.02
N LEU A 69 -3.61 -5.13 20.34
CA LEU A 69 -3.82 -4.55 21.66
C LEU A 69 -3.50 -5.62 22.70
N LYS A 70 -2.42 -5.43 23.44
CA LYS A 70 -2.13 -6.18 24.67
C LYS A 70 -3.08 -5.72 25.78
N ARG A 71 -4.36 -5.58 25.44
CA ARG A 71 -5.48 -5.46 26.35
C ARG A 71 -6.15 -6.82 26.36
N ASP A 72 -6.36 -7.36 27.54
CA ASP A 72 -7.02 -8.65 27.80
C ASP A 72 -8.43 -8.82 27.17
N VAL A 73 -8.92 -7.93 26.28
CA VAL A 73 -10.29 -8.03 25.72
C VAL A 73 -10.58 -7.37 24.34
N THR A 74 -9.64 -6.80 23.57
CA THR A 74 -10.05 -6.10 22.31
C THR A 74 -9.06 -6.23 21.15
N THR A 75 -8.79 -7.44 20.69
CA THR A 75 -8.30 -7.66 19.32
C THR A 75 -9.37 -7.18 18.35
N ILE A 76 -9.03 -6.46 17.26
CA ILE A 76 -9.92 -6.43 16.09
C ILE A 76 -10.10 -7.88 15.66
N THR A 77 -11.23 -8.49 16.03
CA THR A 77 -11.57 -9.84 15.60
C THR A 77 -12.24 -9.78 14.24
N GLY A 78 -12.33 -10.92 13.58
CA GLY A 78 -12.99 -11.04 12.28
C GLY A 78 -12.01 -11.17 11.14
N VAL A 79 -11.06 -10.25 10.99
CA VAL A 79 -10.08 -10.33 9.90
C VAL A 79 -8.68 -10.55 10.47
N GLU A 80 -8.04 -11.63 10.04
CA GLU A 80 -6.71 -12.03 10.50
C GLU A 80 -5.62 -11.29 9.70
N PRO A 81 -4.66 -10.61 10.37
CA PRO A 81 -3.53 -9.95 9.70
C PRO A 81 -2.75 -10.92 8.83
N TYR A 82 -2.23 -10.43 7.70
CA TYR A 82 -1.29 -11.22 6.89
C TYR A 82 0.10 -11.26 7.52
N THR A 83 0.54 -10.13 8.10
CA THR A 83 1.81 -9.96 8.81
C THR A 83 1.56 -9.50 10.26
N PRO A 84 1.20 -10.43 11.18
CA PRO A 84 1.04 -10.10 12.59
C PRO A 84 2.30 -9.43 13.18
N PRO A 85 2.17 -8.55 14.19
CA PRO A 85 0.96 -8.30 14.97
C PRO A 85 0.10 -7.11 14.49
N ASN A 86 0.58 -6.31 13.55
CA ASN A 86 0.03 -4.98 13.31
C ASN A 86 -0.64 -4.88 11.94
N ILE A 87 -1.73 -4.12 11.87
CA ILE A 87 -2.44 -3.79 10.62
C ILE A 87 -2.84 -2.32 10.63
N ALA A 88 -2.95 -1.71 9.45
CA ALA A 88 -3.50 -0.38 9.30
C ALA A 88 -5.02 -0.46 9.15
N GLY A 89 -5.78 0.22 10.00
CA GLY A 89 -7.25 0.20 9.99
C GLY A 89 -7.91 1.58 9.95
N TYR A 90 -9.04 1.70 9.26
CA TYR A 90 -9.90 2.90 9.23
C TYR A 90 -11.38 2.52 9.18
N GLY A 91 -12.31 3.45 9.42
CA GLY A 91 -13.77 3.20 9.34
C GLY A 91 -14.53 3.71 10.56
N VAL A 92 -15.77 3.29 10.77
CA VAL A 92 -16.61 3.81 11.85
C VAL A 92 -16.44 2.95 13.09
N ARG A 93 -15.43 3.26 13.90
CA ARG A 93 -15.51 3.17 15.36
C ARG A 93 -15.70 4.62 15.80
N THR A 94 -16.49 4.94 16.82
CA THR A 94 -16.70 6.33 17.29
C THR A 94 -15.42 7.16 17.51
N ALA A 95 -14.24 6.51 17.55
CA ALA A 95 -12.94 7.15 17.58
C ALA A 95 -12.28 7.35 16.18
N LEU A 96 -12.57 6.55 15.15
CA LEU A 96 -11.99 6.55 13.79
C LEU A 96 -12.74 7.50 12.80
N GLU A 97 -13.75 8.24 13.27
CA GLU A 97 -14.81 8.87 12.48
C GLU A 97 -14.48 10.16 11.68
N VAL A 98 -13.23 10.66 11.65
CA VAL A 98 -12.98 11.98 11.04
C VAL A 98 -12.04 11.87 9.84
N GLY A 99 -12.59 12.00 8.63
CA GLY A 99 -11.82 12.26 7.39
C GLY A 99 -11.51 11.04 6.51
N THR A 100 -10.98 11.30 5.31
CA THR A 100 -10.65 10.25 4.32
C THR A 100 -9.29 9.64 4.60
N ALA A 101 -9.23 8.32 4.79
CA ALA A 101 -7.97 7.60 4.97
C ALA A 101 -7.05 7.75 3.76
N TYR A 102 -5.76 7.97 3.98
CA TYR A 102 -4.82 8.16 2.87
C TYR A 102 -3.38 7.74 3.16
N ILE A 103 -2.64 7.51 2.08
CA ILE A 103 -1.17 7.44 2.02
C ILE A 103 -0.68 8.65 1.21
N SER A 104 0.32 9.39 1.70
CA SER A 104 0.82 10.61 1.04
C SER A 104 2.34 10.70 1.10
N SER A 105 2.97 11.17 0.02
CA SER A 105 4.36 11.66 0.06
C SER A 105 4.43 13.17 0.31
N ASN A 106 3.29 13.86 0.35
CA ASN A 106 3.20 15.29 0.56
C ASN A 106 2.94 15.61 2.03
N TYR A 107 4.01 15.68 2.81
CA TYR A 107 4.02 16.14 4.20
C TYR A 107 5.27 17.04 4.43
N GLU A 108 5.24 17.91 5.43
CA GLU A 108 6.18 19.05 5.58
C GLU A 108 7.66 18.67 5.48
N SER A 109 8.06 17.53 6.06
CA SER A 109 9.45 17.05 6.08
C SER A 109 9.73 15.92 5.08
N SER A 110 8.88 15.73 4.07
CA SER A 110 9.04 14.64 3.11
C SER A 110 10.24 14.84 2.19
N SER A 111 11.04 13.78 2.04
CA SER A 111 12.09 13.70 1.01
C SER A 111 11.62 12.94 -0.24
N VAL A 112 10.42 12.36 -0.22
CA VAL A 112 9.84 11.57 -1.30
C VAL A 112 9.12 12.49 -2.28
N GLU A 113 9.51 12.48 -3.54
CA GLU A 113 8.85 13.30 -4.57
C GLU A 113 7.52 12.67 -5.01
N TYR A 114 7.52 11.36 -5.21
CA TYR A 114 6.33 10.57 -5.54
C TYR A 114 6.56 9.10 -5.18
N PHE A 115 5.48 8.31 -5.23
CA PHE A 115 5.53 6.87 -5.05
C PHE A 115 4.64 6.13 -6.07
N ASP A 116 4.92 4.86 -6.27
CA ASP A 116 4.08 3.93 -7.02
C ASP A 116 3.51 2.87 -6.08
N LEU A 117 2.26 2.47 -6.30
CA LEU A 117 1.67 1.27 -5.69
C LEU A 117 1.63 0.08 -6.67
N TYR A 118 1.73 0.38 -7.97
CA TYR A 118 2.00 -0.64 -8.97
C TYR A 118 3.49 -0.97 -9.02
N ILE A 119 3.82 -2.23 -8.75
CA ILE A 119 5.19 -2.74 -8.86
C ILE A 119 5.22 -3.84 -9.92
N PRO A 120 5.88 -3.61 -11.08
CA PRO A 120 6.00 -4.64 -12.11
C PRO A 120 6.57 -5.95 -11.57
N GLY A 121 5.88 -7.06 -11.82
CA GLY A 121 6.26 -8.40 -11.35
C GLY A 121 5.79 -8.74 -9.93
N GLN A 122 5.19 -7.80 -9.20
CA GLN A 122 4.59 -8.05 -7.90
C GLN A 122 3.12 -8.50 -8.10
N ALA A 123 2.86 -9.79 -7.89
CA ALA A 123 1.51 -10.37 -8.06
C ALA A 123 0.52 -9.90 -6.99
N GLU A 124 1.01 -9.51 -5.82
CA GLU A 124 0.23 -9.02 -4.69
C GLU A 124 0.93 -7.80 -4.10
N SER A 125 0.33 -6.63 -4.23
CA SER A 125 0.87 -5.37 -3.69
C SER A 125 0.07 -4.82 -2.50
N ILE A 126 -1.00 -5.50 -2.09
CA ILE A 126 -1.79 -5.17 -0.91
C ILE A 126 -2.52 -6.40 -0.37
N ARG A 127 -2.71 -6.44 0.95
CA ARG A 127 -3.66 -7.30 1.65
C ARG A 127 -4.74 -6.42 2.25
N TYR A 128 -6.00 -6.84 2.14
CA TYR A 128 -7.13 -6.06 2.64
C TYR A 128 -8.25 -6.93 3.20
N GLY A 129 -9.05 -6.36 4.09
CA GLY A 129 -10.27 -6.98 4.58
C GLY A 129 -11.15 -6.01 5.32
N CYS A 130 -12.36 -6.44 5.64
CA CYS A 130 -13.37 -5.62 6.30
C CYS A 130 -14.07 -6.42 7.39
N ASN A 131 -14.46 -5.73 8.46
CA ASN A 131 -15.32 -6.28 9.49
C ASN A 131 -16.54 -5.40 9.74
N ALA A 132 -17.64 -6.05 10.15
CA ALA A 132 -18.80 -5.41 10.74
C ALA A 132 -18.59 -5.32 12.25
N ASP A 133 -19.23 -4.32 12.85
CA ASP A 133 -19.36 -4.13 14.30
C ASP A 133 -18.04 -3.79 15.01
N THR A 134 -17.75 -2.49 15.08
CA THR A 134 -16.56 -1.92 15.73
C THR A 134 -16.81 -1.53 17.19
N ASP A 135 -18.07 -1.59 17.65
CA ASP A 135 -18.51 -1.18 18.98
C ASP A 135 -18.68 -2.39 19.92
N SER A 136 -18.76 -3.62 19.39
CA SER A 136 -18.65 -4.85 20.18
C SER A 136 -17.22 -5.40 20.20
N ASN A 137 -16.89 -6.20 21.23
CA ASN A 137 -15.61 -6.91 21.30
C ASN A 137 -15.49 -8.06 20.28
N VAL A 138 -16.47 -8.21 19.38
CA VAL A 138 -16.53 -9.26 18.36
C VAL A 138 -16.80 -8.62 17.00
N GLY A 139 -15.73 -8.16 16.35
CA GLY A 139 -15.77 -7.89 14.91
C GLY A 139 -15.94 -9.21 14.14
N ILE A 140 -16.81 -9.21 13.13
CA ILE A 140 -17.03 -10.35 12.21
C ILE A 140 -16.67 -9.94 10.79
N PRO A 141 -16.11 -10.83 9.95
CA PRO A 141 -15.80 -10.49 8.55
C PRO A 141 -17.06 -9.99 7.83
N ALA A 142 -16.95 -8.85 7.17
CA ALA A 142 -18.05 -8.23 6.43
C ALA A 142 -17.65 -7.97 4.99
N SER A 143 -18.53 -8.29 4.05
CA SER A 143 -18.30 -7.94 2.66
C SER A 143 -18.26 -6.42 2.49
N CYS A 144 -17.33 -5.92 1.69
CA CYS A 144 -17.16 -4.50 1.44
C CYS A 144 -16.50 -4.24 0.08
N GLU A 145 -16.61 -3.01 -0.39
CA GLU A 145 -15.86 -2.48 -1.53
C GLU A 145 -14.92 -1.37 -1.07
N ILE A 146 -13.62 -1.59 -1.20
CA ILE A 146 -12.57 -0.64 -0.86
C ILE A 146 -12.14 0.06 -2.14
N THR A 147 -12.38 1.35 -2.25
CA THR A 147 -11.97 2.15 -3.40
C THR A 147 -10.73 2.97 -3.05
N ALA A 148 -9.64 2.69 -3.77
CA ALA A 148 -8.44 3.50 -3.77
C ALA A 148 -8.51 4.52 -4.92
N THR A 149 -8.26 5.80 -4.62
CA THR A 149 -8.19 6.89 -5.60
C THR A 149 -6.81 7.51 -5.54
N GLY A 150 -6.03 7.39 -6.61
CA GLY A 150 -4.68 7.90 -6.73
C GLY A 150 -4.64 9.29 -7.34
N TYR A 151 -3.87 10.18 -6.71
CA TYR A 151 -3.66 11.56 -7.12
C TYR A 151 -2.18 11.79 -7.44
N GLY A 152 -1.92 12.50 -8.54
CA GLY A 152 -0.59 12.99 -8.90
C GLY A 152 -0.06 14.02 -7.90
N THR A 153 1.19 14.44 -8.06
CA THR A 153 1.82 15.45 -7.20
C THR A 153 1.21 16.86 -7.34
N ASP A 154 0.45 17.09 -8.40
CA ASP A 154 -0.33 18.30 -8.65
C ASP A 154 -1.75 18.24 -8.05
N GLY A 155 -2.12 17.10 -7.43
CA GLY A 155 -3.45 16.86 -6.87
C GLY A 155 -4.50 16.39 -7.87
N THR A 156 -4.14 16.16 -9.14
CA THR A 156 -5.06 15.64 -10.15
C THR A 156 -5.30 14.14 -9.92
N GLU A 157 -6.55 13.67 -10.00
CA GLU A 157 -6.85 12.23 -10.01
C GLU A 157 -6.24 11.57 -11.25
N VAL A 158 -5.42 10.54 -11.06
CA VAL A 158 -4.71 9.82 -12.13
C VAL A 158 -5.05 8.33 -12.18
N ALA A 159 -5.60 7.78 -11.10
CA ALA A 159 -5.95 6.36 -11.02
C ALA A 159 -7.11 6.14 -10.05
N LYS A 160 -7.91 5.11 -10.30
CA LYS A 160 -8.97 4.67 -9.40
C LYS A 160 -9.18 3.17 -9.54
N GLN A 161 -9.28 2.47 -8.42
CA GLN A 161 -9.50 1.03 -8.40
C GLN A 161 -10.30 0.63 -7.18
N THR A 162 -11.20 -0.33 -7.37
CA THR A 162 -11.99 -0.93 -6.30
C THR A 162 -11.54 -2.37 -6.06
N PHE A 163 -11.42 -2.73 -4.78
CA PHE A 163 -11.14 -4.07 -4.29
C PHE A 163 -12.38 -4.58 -3.56
N SER A 164 -12.88 -5.75 -3.92
CA SER A 164 -14.05 -6.35 -3.29
C SER A 164 -13.60 -7.43 -2.30
N PHE A 165 -13.86 -7.21 -1.02
CA PHE A 165 -13.70 -8.24 0.01
C PHE A 165 -15.06 -8.92 0.20
N THR A 166 -15.11 -10.25 0.08
CA THR A 166 -16.33 -11.03 0.29
C THR A 166 -16.20 -11.81 1.59
N SER A 167 -17.13 -11.62 2.53
CA SER A 167 -17.21 -12.44 3.73
C SER A 167 -17.59 -13.87 3.36
N GLU A 168 -16.79 -14.84 3.82
CA GLU A 168 -17.06 -16.27 3.69
C GLU A 168 -17.98 -16.80 4.80
N GLY A 169 -18.41 -15.90 5.71
CA GLY A 169 -19.08 -16.25 6.95
C GLY A 169 -18.10 -16.73 8.03
N GLY A 170 -18.61 -16.88 9.25
CA GLY A 170 -17.82 -17.32 10.41
C GLY A 170 -17.33 -16.17 11.30
N LEU A 171 -16.44 -16.52 12.23
CA LEU A 171 -15.91 -15.58 13.24
C LEU A 171 -14.57 -14.98 12.85
N THR A 172 -13.80 -15.65 11.98
CA THR A 172 -12.52 -15.15 11.48
C THR A 172 -12.37 -15.48 10.00
N GLN A 173 -11.62 -14.64 9.28
CA GLN A 173 -11.29 -14.79 7.87
C GLN A 173 -9.93 -14.13 7.59
N GLN A 174 -9.16 -14.70 6.68
CA GLN A 174 -7.90 -14.14 6.22
C GLN A 174 -8.10 -12.93 5.29
N MET A 175 -7.18 -11.97 5.33
CA MET A 175 -7.18 -10.85 4.39
C MET A 175 -7.05 -11.32 2.94
N SER A 176 -7.82 -10.69 2.06
CA SER A 176 -7.76 -10.94 0.62
C SER A 176 -6.52 -10.30 0.00
N PRO A 177 -5.82 -11.00 -0.93
CA PRO A 177 -4.77 -10.38 -1.73
C PRO A 177 -5.36 -9.44 -2.78
N GLY A 178 -4.60 -8.39 -3.11
CA GLY A 178 -4.88 -7.48 -4.20
C GLY A 178 -3.61 -7.00 -4.88
N ALA A 179 -3.78 -6.50 -6.10
CA ALA A 179 -2.74 -5.80 -6.85
C ALA A 179 -3.30 -4.52 -7.44
N PHE A 180 -2.55 -3.43 -7.32
CA PHE A 180 -2.88 -2.18 -7.97
C PHE A 180 -2.69 -2.26 -9.50
N SER A 181 -3.53 -1.55 -10.25
CA SER A 181 -3.42 -1.44 -11.71
C SER A 181 -2.17 -0.65 -12.11
N PRO A 182 -1.68 -0.80 -13.36
CA PRO A 182 -0.54 -0.03 -13.87
C PRO A 182 -0.68 1.49 -13.81
N ASP A 183 -1.88 2.02 -13.58
CA ASP A 183 -2.15 3.46 -13.50
C ASP A 183 -1.73 4.06 -12.15
N PHE A 184 -1.55 3.23 -11.11
CA PHE A 184 -1.10 3.66 -9.77
C PHE A 184 0.42 3.92 -9.72
N VAL A 185 0.88 4.86 -10.52
CA VAL A 185 2.27 5.32 -10.63
C VAL A 185 2.37 6.84 -10.53
N ARG A 186 3.52 7.34 -10.06
CA ARG A 186 3.82 8.78 -9.90
C ARG A 186 2.81 9.52 -9.02
N LEU A 187 2.41 8.87 -7.92
CA LEU A 187 1.41 9.35 -6.99
C LEU A 187 2.04 10.32 -5.98
N GLY A 188 1.32 11.40 -5.68
CA GLY A 188 1.57 12.24 -4.51
C GLY A 188 0.71 11.83 -3.31
N LYS A 189 -0.47 11.25 -3.58
CA LYS A 189 -1.43 10.79 -2.57
C LYS A 189 -2.29 9.64 -3.09
N VAL A 190 -2.72 8.75 -2.21
CA VAL A 190 -3.79 7.78 -2.46
C VAL A 190 -4.79 7.86 -1.33
N GLU A 191 -6.05 8.10 -1.66
CA GLU A 191 -7.17 8.08 -0.72
C GLU A 191 -7.90 6.73 -0.77
N PHE A 192 -8.38 6.28 0.38
CA PHE A 192 -9.15 5.07 0.53
C PHE A 192 -10.52 5.39 1.10
N THR A 193 -11.55 4.82 0.47
CA THR A 193 -12.95 4.86 0.92
C THR A 193 -13.49 3.45 0.93
N THR A 194 -14.43 3.14 1.82
CA THR A 194 -15.07 1.82 1.87
C THR A 194 -16.58 1.96 1.87
N SER A 195 -17.25 1.08 1.12
CA SER A 195 -18.69 0.84 1.20
C SER A 195 -18.94 -0.56 1.77
N TYR A 196 -19.76 -0.68 2.81
CA TYR A 196 -20.10 -1.97 3.45
C TYR A 196 -21.45 -2.55 2.97
N GLY A 197 -22.03 -1.97 1.91
CA GLY A 197 -23.34 -2.34 1.39
C GLY A 197 -24.51 -2.00 2.33
N ASP A 198 -25.73 -2.22 1.85
CA ASP A 198 -26.97 -1.74 2.50
C ASP A 198 -27.26 -2.38 3.87
N ILE A 199 -26.63 -3.51 4.21
CA ILE A 199 -26.97 -4.31 5.40
C ILE A 199 -26.37 -3.71 6.67
N LEU A 200 -25.19 -3.11 6.58
CA LEU A 200 -24.43 -2.61 7.74
C LEU A 200 -24.50 -1.08 7.88
N GLY A 201 -25.00 -0.39 6.84
CA GLY A 201 -24.77 1.05 6.72
C GLY A 201 -23.26 1.36 6.66
N ASP A 202 -22.86 2.59 6.96
CA ASP A 202 -21.44 2.97 7.00
C ASP A 202 -20.70 2.39 8.23
N LEU A 203 -21.29 1.43 8.97
CA LEU A 203 -20.76 0.87 10.22
C LEU A 203 -19.85 -0.35 9.95
N GLY A 204 -18.57 -0.09 9.72
CA GLY A 204 -17.55 -1.14 9.63
C GLY A 204 -16.14 -0.57 9.75
N ALA A 205 -15.15 -1.45 9.87
CA ALA A 205 -13.75 -1.07 9.70
C ALA A 205 -13.09 -1.84 8.55
N THR A 206 -12.19 -1.15 7.89
CA THR A 206 -11.36 -1.64 6.79
C THR A 206 -9.95 -1.75 7.27
N MET A 207 -9.31 -2.86 6.92
CA MET A 207 -7.95 -3.20 7.31
C MET A 207 -7.10 -3.35 6.06
N LEU A 208 -5.90 -2.78 6.09
CA LEU A 208 -4.88 -2.84 5.06
C LEU A 208 -3.58 -3.38 5.68
N ASP A 209 -2.89 -4.24 4.96
CA ASP A 209 -1.64 -4.84 5.38
C ASP A 209 -0.74 -5.12 4.16
N ASN A 210 0.56 -5.28 4.40
CA ASN A 210 1.55 -5.68 3.40
C ASN A 210 1.48 -4.83 2.11
N VAL A 211 1.33 -3.51 2.28
CA VAL A 211 1.18 -2.57 1.14
C VAL A 211 2.56 -2.30 0.56
N TYR A 212 2.82 -2.83 -0.63
CA TYR A 212 4.06 -2.57 -1.33
C TYR A 212 4.05 -1.20 -1.99
N THR A 213 5.12 -0.44 -1.76
CA THR A 213 5.32 0.89 -2.33
C THR A 213 6.69 0.97 -2.99
N ARG A 214 6.78 1.67 -4.11
CA ARG A 214 8.07 2.08 -4.67
C ARG A 214 8.20 3.59 -4.54
N VAL A 215 9.13 4.07 -3.72
CA VAL A 215 9.30 5.50 -3.43
C VAL A 215 10.48 6.08 -4.20
N TYR A 216 10.33 7.33 -4.64
CA TYR A 216 11.31 8.07 -5.42
C TYR A 216 11.77 9.30 -4.62
N GLN A 217 12.92 9.17 -3.97
CA GLN A 217 13.51 10.19 -3.12
C GLN A 217 14.55 10.99 -3.89
N ARG A 218 14.53 12.33 -3.76
CA ARG A 218 15.57 13.18 -4.36
C ARG A 218 16.92 12.91 -3.68
N SER A 219 17.95 12.67 -4.50
CA SER A 219 19.35 12.47 -4.05
C SER A 219 19.98 13.74 -3.50
#